data_AF-A0A3E3E8M2-F1
#
_entry.id   AF-A0A3E3E8M2-F1
#
_cell.length_a   1.000
_cell.length_b   1.000
_cell.length_c   1.000
_cell.angle_alpha   90.00
_cell.angle_beta   90.00
_cell.angle_gamma   90.00
#
_symmetry.space_group_name_H-M   'P 1'
#
loop_
_entity.id
_entity.type
_entity.pdbx_description
1 polymer ?
#
loop_
_entity_poly.entity_id
_entity_poly.type
_entity_poly.pdbx_seq_one_letter_code
_entity_poly.pdbx_strand_id
1 'polypeptide(L)' 'MTCSHIIEYEKPILYVSHDKDDGMWQFLCGQEHEIEEEKIVSLKSIFELDNSVGILKDMPCGYYAERRTQVDEWNIKQW' A
#
# COMPACT_ATOMS: atom_id res chain seq x y z
N MET A 1 1.14 -7.87 0.32
CA MET A 1 -0.32 -8.07 0.40
C MET A 1 -1.06 -6.76 0.14
N THR A 2 -2.33 -6.86 -0.22
CA THR A 2 -3.24 -5.73 -0.41
C THR A 2 -4.63 -6.12 0.09
N CYS A 3 -5.49 -5.16 0.41
CA CYS A 3 -6.90 -5.47 0.67
C CYS A 3 -7.70 -5.66 -0.64
N SER A 4 -8.78 -6.44 -0.58
CA SER A 4 -9.70 -6.72 -1.68
C SER A 4 -10.33 -5.44 -2.23
N HIS A 5 -10.59 -4.44 -1.38
CA HIS A 5 -11.19 -3.17 -1.79
C HIS A 5 -10.44 -2.45 -2.90
N ILE A 6 -9.11 -2.50 -2.88
CA ILE A 6 -8.26 -1.90 -3.93
C ILE A 6 -8.44 -2.64 -5.25
N ILE A 7 -8.57 -3.97 -5.21
CA ILE A 7 -8.61 -4.82 -6.40
C ILE A 7 -10.02 -4.94 -6.99
N GLU A 8 -11.04 -5.10 -6.14
CA GLU A 8 -12.40 -5.43 -6.55
C GLU A 8 -13.29 -4.19 -6.71
N TYR A 9 -12.97 -3.10 -6.01
CA TYR A 9 -13.78 -1.87 -5.99
C TYR A 9 -13.00 -0.60 -6.36
N GLU A 10 -11.78 -0.76 -6.91
CA GLU A 10 -10.92 0.33 -7.36
C GLU A 10 -10.71 1.42 -6.29
N LYS A 11 -10.68 1.03 -5.00
CA LYS A 11 -10.41 1.97 -3.91
C LYS A 11 -8.97 2.49 -3.99
N PRO A 12 -8.73 3.75 -3.63
CA PRO A 12 -7.39 4.32 -3.69
C PRO A 12 -6.48 3.67 -2.65
N ILE A 13 -5.20 3.54 -2.98
CA ILE A 13 -4.18 3.15 -2.01
C ILE A 13 -3.88 4.37 -1.15
N LEU A 14 -4.12 4.32 0.15
CA LEU A 14 -3.90 5.47 1.06
C LEU A 14 -2.80 5.19 2.09
N TYR A 15 -2.41 3.93 2.22
CA TYR A 15 -1.39 3.50 3.16
C TYR A 15 -0.53 2.40 2.53
N VAL A 16 0.78 2.51 2.70
CA VAL A 16 1.77 1.53 2.26
C VAL A 16 2.74 1.26 3.39
N SER A 17 3.02 0.01 3.72
CA SER A 17 4.10 -0.35 4.65
C SER A 17 5.08 -1.32 4.02
N HIS A 18 6.34 -1.20 4.46
CA HIS A 18 7.39 -2.16 4.17
C HIS A 18 7.81 -2.76 5.51
N ASP A 19 7.31 -3.96 5.78
CA ASP A 19 7.45 -4.60 7.08
C ASP A 19 8.93 -4.84 7.44
N LYS A 20 9.23 -4.77 8.74
CA LYS A 20 10.60 -4.86 9.24
C LYS A 20 11.09 -6.31 9.38
N ASP A 21 10.20 -7.22 9.72
CA ASP A 21 10.53 -8.58 10.12
C ASP A 21 10.55 -9.53 8.90
N ASP A 22 9.58 -9.39 7.99
CA ASP A 22 9.47 -10.25 6.80
C ASP A 22 9.79 -9.55 5.46
N GLY A 23 9.95 -8.22 5.48
CA GLY A 23 10.22 -7.43 4.27
C GLY A 23 9.05 -7.38 3.29
N MET A 24 7.85 -7.77 3.72
CA MET A 24 6.67 -7.77 2.87
C MET A 24 6.11 -6.36 2.72
N TRP A 25 5.65 -6.09 1.50
CA TRP A 25 4.92 -4.87 1.18
C TRP A 25 3.45 -5.05 1.48
N GLN A 26 2.82 -4.05 2.10
CA GLN A 26 1.38 -4.02 2.33
C GLN A 26 0.77 -2.73 1.78
N PHE A 27 -0.38 -2.84 1.11
CA PHE A 27 -1.11 -1.73 0.49
C PHE A 27 -2.56 -1.72 0.99
N LEU A 28 -3.03 -0.60 1.55
CA LEU A 28 -4.36 -0.50 2.15
C LEU A 28 -5.13 0.73 1.68
N CYS A 29 -6.46 0.62 1.68
CA CYS A 29 -7.37 1.67 1.24
C CYS A 29 -7.78 2.68 2.33
N GLY A 30 -7.25 2.54 3.55
CA GLY A 30 -7.58 3.41 4.68
C GLY A 30 -8.96 3.18 5.32
N GLN A 31 -9.67 2.12 4.91
CA GLN A 31 -10.91 1.69 5.58
C GLN A 31 -10.62 0.62 6.65
N GLU A 32 -11.63 0.20 7.40
CA GLU A 32 -11.54 -1.00 8.23
C GLU A 32 -11.43 -2.24 7.33
N HIS A 33 -10.65 -3.24 7.75
CA HIS A 33 -10.40 -4.45 6.98
C HIS A 33 -10.63 -5.69 7.83
N GLU A 34 -11.25 -6.71 7.23
CA GLU A 34 -11.35 -8.05 7.82
C GLU A 34 -10.23 -8.96 7.28
N ILE A 35 -9.87 -10.01 8.04
CA ILE A 35 -8.77 -10.92 7.66
C ILE A 35 -9.04 -11.59 6.28
N GLU A 36 -10.29 -11.83 5.94
CA GLU A 36 -10.70 -12.46 4.67
C GLU A 36 -10.48 -11.56 3.43
N GLU A 37 -10.23 -10.27 3.65
CA GLU A 37 -10.01 -9.29 2.58
C GLU A 37 -8.54 -9.23 2.13
N GLU A 38 -7.65 -10.01 2.72
CA GLU A 38 -6.24 -10.05 2.34
C GLU A 38 -6.04 -10.76 0.99
N LYS A 39 -5.31 -10.10 0.08
CA LYS A 39 -4.89 -10.65 -1.22
C LYS A 39 -3.37 -10.54 -1.37
N ILE A 40 -2.76 -11.58 -1.94
CA ILE A 40 -1.37 -11.54 -2.41
C ILE A 40 -1.36 -11.21 -3.90
N VAL A 41 -0.69 -10.13 -4.26
CA VAL A 41 -0.57 -9.64 -5.63
C VAL A 41 0.88 -9.27 -5.94
N SER A 42 1.22 -9.14 -7.22
CA SER A 42 2.54 -8.65 -7.61
C SER A 42 2.67 -7.15 -7.37
N LEU A 43 3.88 -6.66 -7.08
CA LEU A 43 4.17 -5.21 -7.02
C LEU A 43 3.87 -4.52 -8.37
N LYS A 44 4.04 -5.23 -9.48
CA LYS A 44 3.68 -4.73 -10.81
C LYS A 44 2.18 -4.43 -10.89
N SER A 45 1.32 -5.31 -10.41
CA SER A 45 -0.14 -5.12 -10.40
C SER A 45 -0.54 -3.90 -9.59
N ILE A 46 0.09 -3.69 -8.44
CA ILE A 46 -0.12 -2.50 -7.61
C ILE A 46 0.35 -1.23 -8.31
N PHE A 47 1.54 -1.26 -8.94
CA PHE A 47 2.05 -0.14 -9.70
C PHE A 47 1.13 0.22 -10.87
N GLU A 48 0.62 -0.77 -11.62
CA GLU A 48 -0.33 -0.53 -12.71
C GLU A 48 -1.66 0.08 -12.24
N LEU A 49 -2.09 -0.22 -11.01
CA LEU A 49 -3.27 0.41 -10.38
C LEU A 49 -2.98 1.85 -9.93
N ASP A 50 -1.77 2.09 -9.43
CA ASP A 50 -1.34 3.40 -8.95
C ASP A 50 0.18 3.59 -9.11
N ASN A 51 0.56 4.25 -10.20
CA ASN A 51 1.97 4.50 -10.51
C ASN A 51 2.69 5.36 -9.45
N SER A 52 1.95 6.12 -8.62
CA SER A 52 2.57 6.97 -7.60
C SER A 52 3.30 6.18 -6.51
N VAL A 53 2.93 4.91 -6.31
CA VAL A 53 3.66 4.00 -5.41
C VAL A 53 5.10 3.76 -5.85
N GLY A 54 5.43 4.01 -7.12
CA GLY A 54 6.80 3.94 -7.63
C GLY A 54 7.77 4.92 -6.95
N ILE A 55 7.24 6.01 -6.36
CA ILE A 55 8.03 6.94 -5.53
C ILE A 55 8.59 6.21 -4.30
N LEU A 56 7.89 5.21 -3.80
CA LEU A 56 8.23 4.46 -2.60
C LEU A 56 9.21 3.31 -2.86
N LYS A 57 9.65 3.06 -4.09
CA LYS A 57 10.45 1.87 -4.45
C LYS A 57 11.72 1.65 -3.60
N ASP A 58 12.30 2.74 -3.08
CA ASP A 58 13.51 2.72 -2.27
C ASP A 58 13.21 2.87 -0.75
N MET A 59 11.92 2.82 -0.35
CA MET A 59 11.50 2.92 1.06
C MET A 59 12.05 1.70 1.84
N PRO A 60 12.85 1.90 2.90
CA PRO A 60 13.45 0.80 3.64
C PRO A 60 12.41 -0.04 4.41
N CYS A 61 12.76 -1.28 4.77
CA CYS A 61 12.00 -2.05 5.74
C CYS A 61 11.91 -1.28 7.07
N GLY A 62 10.78 -1.38 7.78
CA GLY A 62 10.54 -0.58 8.97
C GLY A 62 10.10 0.86 8.68
N TYR A 63 9.53 1.11 7.50
CA TYR A 63 8.88 2.37 7.16
C TYR A 63 7.45 2.14 6.67
N TYR A 64 6.67 3.22 6.69
CA TYR A 64 5.36 3.29 6.06
C TYR A 64 5.16 4.66 5.42
N ALA A 65 4.20 4.74 4.51
CA ALA A 65 3.79 5.96 3.84
C ALA A 65 2.27 6.09 3.90
N GLU A 66 1.78 7.30 4.15
CA GLU A 66 0.36 7.62 4.19
C GLU A 66 0.05 8.83 3.30
N ARG A 67 -1.18 8.91 2.81
CA ARG A 67 -1.73 10.09 2.13
C ARG A 67 -3.23 10.18 2.35
N ARG A 68 -3.83 11.37 2.18
CA ARG A 68 -5.26 11.59 2.43
C ARG A 68 -6.14 11.17 1.26
N THR A 69 -5.70 11.43 0.04
CA THR A 69 -6.38 11.06 -1.20
C THR A 69 -5.38 10.54 -2.24
N GLN A 70 -5.87 9.98 -3.36
CA GLN A 70 -5.01 9.41 -4.41
C GLN A 70 -4.08 10.42 -5.08
N VAL A 71 -4.41 11.72 -5.02
CA VAL A 71 -3.63 12.79 -5.66
C VAL A 71 -2.71 13.53 -4.69
N ASP A 72 -2.80 13.23 -3.39
CA ASP A 72 -1.93 13.83 -2.38
C ASP A 72 -0.54 13.17 -2.39
N GLU A 73 0.45 13.95 -1.96
CA GLU A 73 1.80 13.45 -1.77
C GLU A 73 1.89 12.41 -0.65
N TRP A 74 2.79 11.44 -0.83
CA TRP A 74 3.10 10.44 0.18
C TRP A 74 3.89 11.06 1.34
N ASN A 75 3.39 10.91 2.57
CA ASN A 75 4.14 11.21 3.78
C ASN A 75 4.83 9.95 4.29
N ILE A 76 6.15 9.86 4.12
CA ILE A 76 6.95 8.71 4.52
C ILE A 76 7.39 8.89 5.98
N LYS A 77 7.19 7.85 6.80
CA LYS A 77 7.50 7.80 8.22
C LYS A 77 8.19 6.48 8.58
N GLN A 78 9.00 6.53 9.62
CA GLN A 78 9.57 5.33 10.25
C GLN A 78 8.63 4.87 11.37
N TRP A 79 8.50 3.54 11.55
CA TRP A 79 7.81 2.96 12.72
C TRP A 79 8.53 3.28 14.04
#